data_AF-A0A1I8HC20-F1
#
_entry.id   AF-A0A1I8HC20-F1
#
_cell.length_a   1.000
_cell.length_b   1.000
_cell.length_c   1.000
_cell.angle_alpha   90.00
_cell.angle_beta   90.00
_cell.angle_gamma   90.00
#
_symmetry.space_group_name_H-M   'P 1'
#
loop_
_entity.id
_entity.type
_entity.pdbx_description
1 polymer ?
#
loop_
_entity_poly.entity_id
_entity_poly.type
_entity_poly.pdbx_seq_one_letter_code
_entity_poly.pdbx_strand_id
1 'polypeptide(L)'
;MLCCLLRNRADPNRPNQSGRYEIYPLQFLCSVVRLESRNVLLKLLLDAGARPNQHSNVKDKICLDAPCLPPLVEYLGCNEELDAFTVYLLVQFGAKINLCQGACGYTLLDRYGVQGHLSRVLNNPENAQLAELLLSAAVKVDRAAIAKMSRIGPEQKALVFSLTSTSLMRLCRVLIRDRLPAPLPKSVGELPLPTVLKNYLLFDTPLC
;
A
#
# COMPACT_ATOMS: atom_id res chain seq x y z
N MET A 1 -19.86 -5.76 15.44
CA MET A 1 -19.64 -4.44 16.09
C MET A 1 -19.20 -3.37 15.09
N LEU A 2 -18.11 -3.54 14.33
CA LEU A 2 -17.63 -2.53 13.37
C LEU A 2 -18.67 -2.15 12.29
N CYS A 3 -19.37 -3.12 11.70
CA CYS A 3 -20.45 -2.84 10.74
C CYS A 3 -21.58 -1.98 11.35
N CYS A 4 -21.89 -2.19 12.64
CA CYS A 4 -22.90 -1.39 13.32
C CYS A 4 -22.40 0.05 13.52
N LEU A 5 -21.13 0.25 13.87
CA LEU A 5 -20.55 1.59 14.01
C LEU A 5 -20.55 2.36 12.68
N LEU A 6 -20.10 1.72 11.60
CA LEU A 6 -20.10 2.35 10.27
C LEU A 6 -21.52 2.66 9.77
N ARG A 7 -22.49 1.76 10.02
CA ARG A 7 -23.91 2.02 9.73
C ARG A 7 -24.49 3.18 10.54
N ASN A 8 -23.94 3.46 11.72
CA ASN A 8 -24.30 4.62 12.55
C ASN A 8 -23.45 5.86 12.24
N ARG A 9 -22.93 5.99 11.01
CA ARG A 9 -22.15 7.14 10.52
C ARG A 9 -20.85 7.40 11.29
N ALA A 10 -20.24 6.38 11.87
CA ALA A 10 -18.87 6.51 12.37
C ALA A 10 -17.94 6.83 11.19
N ASP A 11 -17.15 7.91 11.32
CA ASP A 11 -16.15 8.28 10.32
C ASP A 11 -14.97 7.31 10.37
N PRO A 12 -14.70 6.51 9.31
CA PRO A 12 -13.61 5.55 9.29
C PRO A 12 -12.22 6.20 9.26
N ASN A 13 -12.15 7.52 9.06
CA ASN A 13 -10.92 8.31 9.07
C ASN A 13 -10.71 9.09 10.37
N ARG A 14 -11.59 8.95 11.37
CA ARG A 14 -11.39 9.61 12.65
C ARG A 14 -10.31 8.88 13.46
N PRO A 15 -9.20 9.54 13.83
CA PRO A 15 -8.16 8.91 14.62
C PRO A 15 -8.60 8.74 16.07
N ASN A 16 -7.94 7.81 16.78
CA ASN A 16 -8.00 7.76 18.24
C ASN A 16 -7.37 9.04 18.83
N GLN A 17 -8.11 9.74 19.70
CA GLN A 17 -7.66 10.97 20.36
C GLN A 17 -7.00 10.72 21.73
N SER A 18 -6.98 9.48 22.20
CA SER A 18 -6.56 9.13 23.57
C SER A 18 -5.05 8.96 23.76
N GLY A 19 -4.22 9.32 22.77
CA GLY A 19 -2.77 9.09 22.78
C GLY A 19 -1.95 10.28 22.28
N ARG A 20 -0.62 10.18 22.39
CA ARG A 20 0.33 11.19 21.86
C ARG A 20 0.30 11.30 20.34
N TYR A 21 -0.23 10.29 19.65
CA TYR A 21 -0.23 10.19 18.19
C TYR A 21 -1.63 9.85 17.69
N GLU A 22 -1.97 10.42 16.53
CA GLU A 22 -3.19 10.10 15.80
C GLU A 22 -3.05 8.71 15.17
N ILE A 23 -3.79 7.74 15.68
CA ILE A 23 -3.83 6.39 15.12
C ILE A 23 -5.15 6.22 14.37
N TYR A 24 -5.07 5.95 13.07
CA TYR A 24 -6.24 5.81 12.21
C TYR A 24 -6.73 4.35 12.18
N PRO A 25 -8.05 4.09 12.09
CA PRO A 25 -8.59 2.72 12.12
C PRO A 25 -7.96 1.78 11.09
N LEU A 26 -7.83 2.23 9.84
CA LEU A 26 -7.23 1.43 8.76
C LEU A 26 -5.74 1.17 8.99
N GLN A 27 -5.01 2.17 9.48
CA GLN A 27 -3.60 2.07 9.81
C GLN A 27 -3.37 1.05 10.94
N PHE A 28 -4.17 1.13 12.01
CA PHE A 28 -4.12 0.20 13.13
C PHE A 28 -4.43 -1.24 12.70
N LEU A 29 -5.48 -1.44 11.89
CA LEU A 29 -5.85 -2.75 11.36
C LEU A 29 -4.67 -3.45 10.65
N CYS A 30 -3.91 -2.67 9.88
CA CYS A 30 -2.76 -3.17 9.13
C CYS A 30 -1.53 -3.45 10.01
N SER A 31 -1.35 -2.71 11.12
CA SER A 31 -0.23 -2.93 12.05
C SER A 31 -0.44 -4.11 13.00
N VAL A 32 -1.69 -4.54 13.24
CA VAL A 32 -1.95 -5.69 14.14
C VAL A 32 -1.51 -7.00 13.48
N VAL A 33 -0.64 -7.75 14.15
CA VAL A 33 -0.14 -9.06 13.70
C VAL A 33 -1.18 -10.16 13.92
N ARG A 34 -1.28 -11.12 12.99
CA ARG A 34 -2.20 -12.29 13.06
C ARG A 34 -3.67 -11.93 13.37
N LEU A 35 -4.15 -10.80 12.85
CA LEU A 35 -5.54 -10.41 12.98
C LEU A 35 -6.45 -11.33 12.16
N GLU A 36 -7.31 -12.09 12.82
CA GLU A 36 -8.32 -12.91 12.17
C GLU A 36 -9.28 -12.06 11.34
N SER A 37 -9.70 -12.58 10.18
CA SER A 37 -10.64 -11.90 9.28
C SER A 37 -10.20 -10.50 8.84
N ARG A 38 -8.89 -10.19 8.83
CA ARG A 38 -8.34 -8.89 8.40
C ARG A 38 -8.93 -8.43 7.08
N ASN A 39 -9.03 -9.31 6.09
CA ASN A 39 -9.54 -9.01 4.75
C ASN A 39 -10.97 -8.47 4.77
N VAL A 40 -11.82 -9.04 5.61
CA VAL A 40 -13.22 -8.60 5.76
C VAL A 40 -13.26 -7.21 6.39
N LEU A 41 -12.53 -7.00 7.47
CA LEU A 41 -12.48 -5.71 8.17
C LEU A 41 -11.85 -4.61 7.31
N LEU A 42 -10.79 -4.95 6.58
CA LEU A 42 -10.10 -4.08 5.64
C LEU A 42 -11.06 -3.61 4.55
N LYS A 43 -11.74 -4.56 3.90
CA LYS A 43 -12.71 -4.28 2.85
C LYS A 43 -13.85 -3.41 3.36
N LEU A 44 -14.39 -3.70 4.55
CA LEU A 44 -15.44 -2.90 5.18
C LEU A 44 -15.02 -1.44 5.43
N LEU A 45 -13.81 -1.22 5.95
CA LEU A 45 -13.30 0.13 6.19
C LEU A 45 -13.07 0.88 4.87
N LEU A 46 -12.45 0.23 3.90
CA LEU A 46 -12.16 0.79 2.58
C LEU A 46 -13.44 1.15 1.83
N ASP A 47 -14.46 0.28 1.85
CA ASP A 47 -15.78 0.53 1.25
C ASP A 47 -16.52 1.67 1.95
N ALA A 48 -16.31 1.86 3.26
CA ALA A 48 -16.84 2.99 4.02
C ALA A 48 -16.11 4.32 3.75
N GLY A 49 -15.05 4.31 2.92
CA GLY A 49 -14.28 5.50 2.56
C GLY A 49 -13.04 5.74 3.43
N ALA A 50 -12.52 4.71 4.11
CA ALA A 50 -11.22 4.79 4.75
C ALA A 50 -10.13 5.08 3.70
N ARG A 51 -9.25 6.03 4.01
CA ARG A 51 -8.18 6.47 3.11
C ARG A 51 -6.96 5.53 3.19
N PRO A 52 -6.56 4.87 2.08
CA PRO A 52 -5.48 3.85 2.10
C PRO A 52 -4.09 4.42 2.34
N ASN A 53 -3.92 5.74 2.23
CA ASN A 53 -2.66 6.45 2.46
C ASN A 53 -2.67 7.29 3.74
N GLN A 54 -3.73 7.20 4.55
CA GLN A 54 -3.82 7.97 5.79
C GLN A 54 -2.74 7.52 6.76
N HIS A 55 -2.03 8.46 7.35
CA HIS A 55 -0.96 8.19 8.31
C HIS A 55 -0.93 9.29 9.36
N SER A 56 -0.25 9.03 10.47
CA SER A 56 -0.08 10.00 11.55
C SER A 56 0.76 11.21 11.08
N ASN A 57 0.49 12.38 11.66
CA ASN A 57 1.21 13.61 11.35
C ASN A 57 2.57 13.70 12.08
N VAL A 58 3.44 12.70 11.89
CA VAL A 58 4.81 12.73 12.43
C VAL A 58 5.74 13.19 11.32
N LYS A 59 6.45 14.31 11.48
CA LYS A 59 7.21 14.95 10.38
C LYS A 59 8.43 14.14 9.94
N ASP A 60 9.41 13.99 10.82
CA ASP A 60 10.74 13.47 10.46
C ASP A 60 11.15 12.24 11.27
N LYS A 61 10.34 11.86 12.26
CA LYS A 61 10.62 10.74 13.17
C LYS A 61 9.57 9.65 13.02
N ILE A 62 9.96 8.42 13.32
CA ILE A 62 9.08 7.27 13.36
C ILE A 62 8.75 6.97 14.82
N CYS A 63 7.50 6.66 15.09
CA CYS A 63 7.05 6.16 16.37
C CYS A 63 7.37 4.66 16.45
N LEU A 64 8.12 4.24 17.46
CA LEU A 64 8.33 2.81 17.73
C LEU A 64 7.20 2.20 18.56
N ASP A 65 6.44 3.05 19.24
CA ASP A 65 5.41 2.71 20.21
C ASP A 65 3.98 2.75 19.65
N ALA A 66 3.81 3.26 18.42
CA ALA A 66 2.53 3.36 17.75
C ALA A 66 2.69 3.33 16.23
N PRO A 67 1.72 2.79 15.48
CA PRO A 67 1.76 2.85 14.02
C PRO A 67 1.65 4.31 13.56
N CYS A 68 2.56 4.72 12.69
CA CYS A 68 2.66 6.10 12.18
C CYS A 68 2.84 6.20 10.67
N LEU A 69 3.04 5.07 9.98
CA LEU A 69 3.20 4.96 8.54
C LEU A 69 1.86 4.65 7.85
N PRO A 70 1.75 4.80 6.52
CA PRO A 70 0.57 4.40 5.78
C PRO A 70 0.25 2.90 5.95
N PRO A 71 -1.05 2.51 5.89
CA PRO A 71 -1.51 1.14 6.13
C PRO A 71 -0.70 0.06 5.40
N LEU A 72 -0.35 0.27 4.13
CA LEU A 72 0.44 -0.71 3.38
C LEU A 72 1.86 -0.89 3.94
N VAL A 73 2.52 0.19 4.35
CA VAL A 73 3.87 0.14 4.89
C VAL A 73 3.85 -0.50 6.28
N GLU A 74 2.86 -0.15 7.12
CA GLU A 74 2.63 -0.82 8.40
C GLU A 74 2.37 -2.32 8.23
N TYR A 75 1.52 -2.68 7.25
CA TYR A 75 1.24 -4.08 6.96
C TYR A 75 2.49 -4.87 6.61
N LEU A 76 3.31 -4.34 5.69
CA LEU A 76 4.58 -4.94 5.31
C LEU A 76 5.59 -4.90 6.47
N GLY A 77 5.57 -3.92 7.35
CA GLY A 77 6.48 -3.82 8.49
C GLY A 77 6.19 -4.82 9.61
N CYS A 78 4.91 -4.96 9.97
CA CYS A 78 4.49 -5.70 11.15
C CYS A 78 4.24 -7.19 10.90
N ASN A 79 3.89 -7.59 9.67
CA ASN A 79 3.50 -8.97 9.37
C ASN A 79 4.67 -9.73 8.73
N GLU A 80 4.99 -10.91 9.28
CA GLU A 80 5.98 -11.83 8.71
C GLU A 80 5.40 -12.58 7.51
N GLU A 81 4.22 -13.17 7.71
CA GLU A 81 3.42 -13.81 6.67
C GLU A 81 2.55 -12.75 5.98
N LEU A 82 2.75 -12.60 4.67
CA LEU A 82 2.05 -11.63 3.85
C LEU A 82 0.93 -12.30 3.08
N ASP A 83 -0.26 -11.74 3.21
CA ASP A 83 -1.43 -12.11 2.43
C ASP A 83 -1.50 -11.20 1.20
N ALA A 84 -1.38 -11.83 0.02
CA ALA A 84 -1.46 -11.13 -1.26
C ALA A 84 -2.79 -10.39 -1.43
N PHE A 85 -3.89 -10.92 -0.89
CA PHE A 85 -5.20 -10.30 -1.01
C PHE A 85 -5.31 -9.01 -0.18
N THR A 86 -4.74 -8.97 1.02
CA THR A 86 -4.62 -7.73 1.81
C THR A 86 -3.91 -6.63 1.02
N VAL A 87 -2.77 -6.95 0.40
CA VAL A 87 -1.98 -5.97 -0.36
C VAL A 87 -2.69 -5.56 -1.64
N TYR A 88 -3.31 -6.50 -2.34
CA TYR A 88 -4.15 -6.24 -3.50
C TYR A 88 -5.28 -5.27 -3.16
N LEU A 89 -6.04 -5.49 -2.08
CA LEU A 89 -7.10 -4.55 -1.66
C LEU A 89 -6.56 -3.16 -1.38
N LEU A 90 -5.46 -3.04 -0.65
CA LEU A 90 -4.84 -1.74 -0.37
C LEU A 90 -4.44 -1.01 -1.66
N VAL A 91 -3.77 -1.72 -2.59
CA VAL A 91 -3.36 -1.16 -3.88
C VAL A 91 -4.58 -0.81 -4.73
N GLN A 92 -5.56 -1.70 -4.88
CA GLN A 92 -6.79 -1.47 -5.63
C GLN A 92 -7.50 -0.19 -5.15
N PHE A 93 -7.52 0.05 -3.84
CA PHE A 93 -8.15 1.23 -3.25
C PHE A 93 -7.33 2.52 -3.28
N GLY A 94 -6.05 2.46 -3.67
CA GLY A 94 -5.23 3.66 -3.85
C GLY A 94 -3.94 3.72 -3.04
N ALA A 95 -3.54 2.66 -2.34
CA ALA A 95 -2.29 2.67 -1.57
C ALA A 95 -1.09 2.99 -2.48
N LYS A 96 -0.24 3.91 -2.03
CA LYS A 96 0.97 4.34 -2.73
C LYS A 96 2.15 3.46 -2.33
N ILE A 97 2.99 3.17 -3.31
CA ILE A 97 4.20 2.37 -3.16
C ILE A 97 5.35 3.12 -3.79
N ASN A 98 6.40 3.37 -3.02
CA ASN A 98 7.67 3.89 -3.53
C ASN A 98 8.77 2.85 -3.29
N LEU A 99 9.52 2.50 -4.33
CA LEU A 99 10.71 1.64 -4.22
C LEU A 99 11.94 2.50 -3.90
N CYS A 100 11.87 3.14 -2.74
CA CYS A 100 12.95 3.91 -2.14
C CYS A 100 13.03 3.58 -0.64
N GLN A 101 14.10 4.06 -0.01
CA GLN A 101 14.29 3.89 1.41
C GLN A 101 13.17 4.61 2.16
N GLY A 102 12.38 3.86 2.94
CA GLY A 102 11.28 4.41 3.72
C GLY A 102 11.77 4.87 5.09
N ALA A 103 11.65 3.98 6.06
CA ALA A 103 12.13 4.13 7.42
C ALA A 103 13.58 3.66 7.58
N CYS A 104 14.43 4.43 8.28
CA CYS A 104 15.75 3.98 8.70
C CYS A 104 15.98 4.36 10.17
N GLY A 105 15.88 3.37 11.07
CA GLY A 105 15.89 3.64 12.51
C GLY A 105 14.74 4.57 12.88
N TYR A 106 15.07 5.70 13.52
CA TYR A 106 14.09 6.72 13.90
C TYR A 106 13.80 7.75 12.81
N THR A 107 14.51 7.72 11.68
CA THR A 107 14.38 8.73 10.63
C THR A 107 13.43 8.27 9.55
N LEU A 108 12.49 9.14 9.20
CA LEU A 108 11.56 8.95 8.09
C LEU A 108 12.11 9.62 6.82
N LEU A 109 12.50 8.83 5.81
CA LEU A 109 13.00 9.34 4.53
C LEU A 109 11.89 9.42 3.47
N ASP A 110 11.08 8.37 3.36
CA ASP A 110 9.89 8.33 2.49
C ASP A 110 8.75 7.56 3.19
N ARG A 111 7.58 8.18 3.30
CA ARG A 111 6.43 7.57 3.99
C ARG A 111 5.87 6.35 3.28
N TYR A 112 6.04 6.28 1.97
CA TYR A 112 5.54 5.19 1.13
C TYR A 112 6.67 4.25 0.69
N GLY A 113 7.88 4.46 1.23
CA GLY A 113 9.07 3.69 0.88
C GLY A 113 8.99 2.26 1.40
N VAL A 114 9.01 1.28 0.49
CA VAL A 114 8.92 -0.16 0.82
C VAL A 114 10.22 -0.92 0.58
N GLN A 115 11.32 -0.23 0.24
CA GLN A 115 12.58 -0.88 -0.15
C GLN A 115 13.11 -1.87 0.90
N GLY A 116 12.96 -1.56 2.20
CA GLY A 116 13.39 -2.44 3.28
C GLY A 116 12.67 -3.80 3.30
N HIS A 117 11.43 -3.84 2.80
CA HIS A 117 10.60 -5.04 2.76
C HIS A 117 10.75 -5.82 1.45
N LEU A 118 11.28 -5.21 0.39
CA LEU A 118 11.44 -5.85 -0.93
C LEU A 118 12.24 -7.14 -0.89
N SER A 119 13.34 -7.18 -0.12
CA SER A 119 14.16 -8.40 -0.05
C SER A 119 13.37 -9.59 0.49
N ARG A 120 12.53 -9.39 1.51
CA ARG A 120 11.70 -10.45 2.08
C ARG A 120 10.61 -10.90 1.11
N VAL A 121 10.02 -9.96 0.37
CA VAL A 121 9.01 -10.27 -0.65
C VAL A 121 9.64 -11.05 -1.81
N LEU A 122 10.77 -10.59 -2.34
CA LEU A 122 11.43 -11.20 -3.51
C LEU A 122 12.12 -12.53 -3.21
N ASN A 123 12.55 -12.76 -1.97
CA ASN A 123 13.23 -14.01 -1.58
C ASN A 123 12.27 -15.14 -1.21
N ASN A 124 10.97 -14.88 -1.07
CA ASN A 124 9.97 -15.91 -0.83
C ASN A 124 9.21 -16.21 -2.15
N PRO A 125 9.36 -17.42 -2.73
CA PRO A 125 8.65 -17.82 -3.94
C PRO A 125 7.12 -17.73 -3.85
N GLU A 126 6.54 -17.95 -2.67
CA GLU A 126 5.09 -17.84 -2.45
C GLU A 126 4.58 -16.41 -2.65
N ASN A 127 5.47 -15.43 -2.52
CA ASN A 127 5.17 -14.01 -2.71
C ASN A 127 5.40 -13.54 -4.15
N ALA A 128 5.56 -14.42 -5.15
CA ALA A 128 5.81 -14.00 -6.53
C ALA A 128 4.75 -13.04 -7.08
N GLN A 129 3.46 -13.35 -6.90
CA GLN A 129 2.35 -12.50 -7.34
C GLN A 129 2.33 -11.16 -6.57
N LEU A 130 2.63 -11.21 -5.27
CA LEU A 130 2.74 -10.03 -4.43
C LEU A 130 3.88 -9.12 -4.91
N ALA A 131 5.04 -9.70 -5.23
CA ALA A 131 6.19 -8.98 -5.75
C ALA A 131 5.83 -8.26 -7.04
N GLU A 132 5.21 -8.96 -7.98
CA GLU A 132 4.80 -8.39 -9.25
C GLU A 132 3.78 -7.26 -9.08
N LEU A 133 2.80 -7.43 -8.18
CA LEU A 133 1.86 -6.38 -7.82
C LEU A 133 2.57 -5.14 -7.25
N LEU A 134 3.46 -5.31 -6.26
CA LEU A 134 4.19 -4.19 -5.66
C LEU A 134 5.06 -3.45 -6.69
N LEU A 135 5.78 -4.20 -7.53
CA LEU A 135 6.66 -3.65 -8.55
C LEU A 135 5.88 -2.97 -9.68
N SER A 136 4.73 -3.50 -10.07
CA SER A 136 3.87 -2.89 -11.09
C SER A 136 3.08 -1.67 -10.57
N ALA A 137 2.79 -1.62 -9.27
CA ALA A 137 2.08 -0.51 -8.64
C ALA A 137 2.99 0.62 -8.16
N ALA A 138 4.31 0.42 -8.13
CA ALA A 138 5.26 1.44 -7.68
C ALA A 138 5.16 2.77 -8.45
N VAL A 139 5.06 3.88 -7.72
CA VAL A 139 4.96 5.23 -8.28
C VAL A 139 6.35 5.82 -8.50
N LYS A 140 7.23 5.69 -7.50
CA LYS A 140 8.60 6.20 -7.51
C LYS A 140 9.58 5.05 -7.32
N VAL A 141 10.71 5.11 -8.02
CA VAL A 141 11.74 4.05 -8.00
C VAL A 141 13.11 4.68 -7.91
N ASP A 142 13.84 4.39 -6.83
CA ASP A 142 15.23 4.79 -6.69
C ASP A 142 16.13 3.68 -7.23
N ARG A 143 16.44 3.76 -8.53
CA ARG A 143 17.28 2.77 -9.22
C ARG A 143 18.68 2.66 -8.61
N ALA A 144 19.24 3.77 -8.13
CA ALA A 144 20.58 3.78 -7.54
C ALA A 144 20.58 3.07 -6.18
N ALA A 145 19.57 3.32 -5.35
CA ALA A 145 19.41 2.61 -4.08
C ALA A 145 19.18 1.11 -4.28
N ILE A 146 18.33 0.73 -5.24
CA ILE A 146 18.05 -0.68 -5.59
C ILE A 146 19.32 -1.39 -6.10
N ALA A 147 20.09 -0.73 -6.97
CA ALA A 147 21.33 -1.30 -7.49
C ALA A 147 22.34 -1.64 -6.37
N LYS A 148 22.39 -0.80 -5.31
CA LYS A 148 23.26 -0.97 -4.14
C LYS A 148 22.74 -2.00 -3.12
N MET A 149 21.51 -2.52 -3.25
CA MET A 149 20.99 -3.52 -2.32
C MET A 149 21.81 -4.81 -2.42
N SER A 150 22.37 -5.25 -1.29
CA SER A 150 23.09 -6.52 -1.19
C SER A 150 22.17 -7.72 -0.94
N ARG A 151 20.95 -7.49 -0.46
CA ARG A 151 19.99 -8.53 -0.06
C ARG A 151 19.16 -9.12 -1.20
N ILE A 152 19.31 -8.60 -2.43
CA ILE A 152 18.65 -9.11 -3.63
C ILE A 152 19.69 -9.40 -4.71
N GLY A 153 19.52 -10.53 -5.41
CA GLY A 153 20.42 -11.00 -6.46
C GLY A 153 20.30 -10.23 -7.77
N PRO A 154 21.20 -10.47 -8.74
CA PRO A 154 21.20 -9.80 -10.04
C PRO A 154 19.92 -10.07 -10.84
N GLU A 155 19.38 -11.29 -10.79
CA GLU A 155 18.12 -11.66 -11.48
C GLU A 155 16.92 -10.90 -10.92
N GLN A 156 16.82 -10.80 -9.58
CA GLN A 156 15.77 -10.03 -8.91
C GLN A 156 15.89 -8.53 -9.23
N LYS A 157 17.12 -7.99 -9.30
CA LYS A 157 17.34 -6.59 -9.72
C LYS A 157 16.88 -6.37 -11.16
N ALA A 158 17.17 -7.31 -12.06
CA ALA A 158 16.72 -7.25 -13.44
C ALA A 158 15.18 -7.26 -13.53
N LEU A 159 14.51 -8.12 -12.75
CA LEU A 159 13.06 -8.17 -12.62
C LEU A 159 12.48 -6.85 -12.10
N VAL A 160 13.08 -6.27 -11.06
CA VAL A 160 12.68 -4.97 -10.54
C VAL A 160 12.76 -3.91 -11.64
N PHE A 161 13.87 -3.84 -12.37
CA PHE A 161 14.04 -2.83 -13.42
C PHE A 161 13.15 -3.03 -14.65
N SER A 162 12.82 -4.27 -15.02
CA SER A 162 11.90 -4.56 -16.12
C SER A 162 10.47 -4.15 -15.78
N LEU A 163 9.95 -4.56 -14.62
CA LEU A 163 8.57 -4.30 -14.17
C LEU A 163 8.34 -2.85 -13.74
N THR A 164 9.42 -2.12 -13.44
CA THR A 164 9.37 -0.70 -13.04
C THR A 164 9.76 0.24 -14.16
N SER A 165 9.87 -0.26 -15.39
CA SER A 165 10.09 0.59 -16.56
C SER A 165 8.98 1.62 -16.73
N THR A 166 9.36 2.87 -16.96
CA THR A 166 8.43 4.00 -17.06
C THR A 166 7.77 4.01 -18.43
N SER A 167 6.59 3.40 -18.53
CA SER A 167 5.74 3.51 -19.72
C SER A 167 4.73 4.65 -19.58
N LEU A 168 4.28 5.20 -20.71
CA LEU A 168 3.22 6.22 -20.72
C LEU A 168 1.94 5.70 -20.03
N MET A 169 1.56 4.44 -20.27
CA MET A 169 0.38 3.84 -19.62
C MET A 169 0.50 3.86 -18.10
N ARG A 170 1.69 3.56 -17.57
CA ARG A 170 1.93 3.56 -16.13
C ARG A 170 1.81 4.97 -15.56
N LEU A 171 2.41 5.96 -16.22
CA LEU A 171 2.32 7.37 -15.82
C LEU A 171 0.86 7.85 -15.84
N CYS A 172 0.10 7.49 -16.88
CA CYS A 172 -1.33 7.78 -16.95
C CYS A 172 -2.10 7.13 -15.81
N ARG A 173 -1.85 5.85 -15.49
CA ARG A 173 -2.48 5.17 -14.36
C ARG A 173 -2.22 5.89 -13.04
N VAL A 174 -0.98 6.26 -12.76
CA VAL A 174 -0.63 7.02 -11.54
C VAL A 174 -1.36 8.35 -11.51
N LEU A 175 -1.28 9.13 -12.59
CA LEU A 175 -1.87 10.47 -12.66
C LEU A 175 -3.41 10.44 -12.53
N ILE A 176 -4.07 9.49 -13.17
CA ILE A 176 -5.52 9.34 -13.07
C ILE A 176 -5.89 8.96 -11.63
N ARG A 177 -5.24 7.95 -11.05
CA ARG A 177 -5.54 7.48 -9.69
C ARG A 177 -5.29 8.54 -8.62
N ASP A 178 -4.27 9.39 -8.79
CA ASP A 178 -3.98 10.51 -7.88
C ASP A 178 -5.02 11.63 -7.92
N ARG A 179 -5.80 11.74 -9.00
CA ARG A 179 -6.84 12.78 -9.16
C ARG A 179 -8.24 12.32 -8.79
N LEU A 180 -8.47 11.01 -8.68
CA LEU A 180 -9.78 10.48 -8.35
C LEU A 180 -10.07 10.55 -6.85
N PRO A 181 -11.31 10.86 -6.45
CA PRO A 181 -11.68 10.81 -5.04
C PRO A 181 -11.74 9.37 -4.53
N ALA A 182 -11.63 9.20 -3.21
CA ALA A 182 -11.87 7.92 -2.55
C ALA A 182 -13.39 7.67 -2.39
N PRO A 183 -13.85 6.41 -2.38
CA PRO A 183 -13.08 5.19 -2.63
C PRO A 183 -12.79 4.98 -4.13
N LEU A 184 -11.54 4.64 -4.44
CA LEU A 184 -11.04 4.59 -5.81
C LEU A 184 -11.80 3.64 -6.75
N PRO A 185 -12.20 2.41 -6.33
CA PRO A 185 -12.95 1.50 -7.20
C PRO A 185 -14.28 2.08 -7.68
N LYS A 186 -14.98 2.81 -6.80
CA LYS A 186 -16.23 3.48 -7.16
C LYS A 186 -15.99 4.58 -8.19
N SER A 187 -15.01 5.45 -7.91
CA SER A 187 -14.65 6.56 -8.80
C SER A 187 -14.19 6.09 -10.18
N VAL A 188 -13.42 4.99 -10.26
CA VAL A 188 -13.02 4.39 -11.54
C VAL A 188 -14.22 3.79 -12.28
N GLY A 189 -15.15 3.16 -11.55
CA GLY A 189 -16.39 2.60 -12.12
C GLY A 189 -17.24 3.63 -12.86
N GLU A 190 -17.26 4.87 -12.37
CA GLU A 190 -18.03 6.00 -12.92
C GLU A 190 -17.37 6.66 -14.14
N LEU A 191 -16.09 6.37 -14.42
CA LEU A 191 -15.40 6.95 -15.57
C LEU A 191 -15.99 6.45 -16.91
N PRO A 192 -16.08 7.32 -17.94
CA PRO A 192 -16.50 6.93 -19.29
C PRO A 192 -15.36 6.23 -20.06
N LEU A 193 -14.78 5.19 -19.46
CA LEU A 193 -13.68 4.41 -20.02
C LEU A 193 -14.12 2.96 -20.31
N PRO A 194 -13.52 2.29 -21.31
CA PRO A 194 -13.68 0.85 -21.51
C PRO A 194 -13.30 0.02 -20.28
N THR A 195 -13.96 -1.12 -20.08
CA THR A 195 -13.72 -2.04 -18.96
C THR A 195 -12.25 -2.45 -18.82
N VAL A 196 -11.56 -2.66 -19.94
CA VAL A 196 -10.12 -3.02 -19.93
C VAL A 196 -9.28 -1.92 -19.25
N LEU A 197 -9.56 -0.65 -19.52
CA LEU A 197 -8.84 0.46 -18.87
C LEU A 197 -9.24 0.60 -17.40
N LYS A 198 -10.51 0.34 -17.04
CA LYS A 198 -10.95 0.31 -15.64
C LYS A 198 -10.21 -0.79 -14.86
N ASN A 199 -10.12 -1.99 -15.42
CA ASN A 199 -9.38 -3.10 -14.82
C ASN A 199 -7.89 -2.79 -14.70
N TYR A 200 -7.29 -2.14 -15.71
CA TYR A 200 -5.90 -1.68 -15.64
C TYR A 200 -5.67 -0.64 -14.53
N LEU A 201 -6.62 0.27 -14.31
CA LEU A 201 -6.57 1.24 -13.22
C LEU A 201 -6.74 0.58 -11.85
N LEU A 202 -7.49 -0.51 -11.74
CA LEU A 202 -7.76 -1.21 -10.48
C LEU A 202 -6.81 -2.38 -10.18
N PHE A 203 -5.95 -2.74 -11.14
CA PHE A 203 -5.10 -3.94 -11.08
C PHE A 203 -5.90 -5.26 -11.12
N ASP A 204 -7.08 -5.24 -11.77
CA ASP A 204 -7.98 -6.41 -11.86
C ASP A 204 -7.72 -7.27 -13.10
N THR A 205 -6.83 -6.84 -14.00
CA THR A 205 -6.40 -7.67 -15.13
C THR A 205 -5.41 -8.74 -14.66
N PRO A 206 -5.56 -10.01 -15.10
CA PRO A 206 -4.50 -10.98 -14.94
C PRO A 206 -3.23 -10.43 -15.60
N LEU A 207 -2.11 -10.58 -14.90
CA LEU A 207 -0.79 -10.24 -15.39
C LEU A 207 -0.51 -11.18 -16.56
N CYS A 208 -0.68 -10.69 -17.79
CA CYS A 208 -0.29 -11.38 -19.02
C CYS A 208 1.22 -11.24 -19.25
#